data_AF-A0A519UPL3-F1
#
_entry.id   AF-A0A519UPL3-F1
#
_cell.length_a   1.000
_cell.length_b   1.000
_cell.length_c   1.000
_cell.angle_alpha   90.00
_cell.angle_beta   90.00
_cell.angle_gamma   90.00
#
_symmetry.space_group_name_H-M   'P 1'
#
loop_
_entity.id
_entity.type
_entity.pdbx_description
1 polymer ?
#
loop_
_entity_poly.entity_id
_entity_poly.type
_entity_poly.pdbx_seq_one_letter_code
_entity_poly.pdbx_strand_id
1 'polypeptide(L)'
;LTHEKFETFATKPIADTKSNVAGLFSLSMDSVDEVNNLVENGLKAGGTEPTEMKDYGFMQQRTIEDFDGHTWEIFFMDLSKFPAGEPEQ
;
A
#
# COMPACT_ATOMS: atom_id res chain seq x y z
N LEU A 1 11.61 2.20 15.96
CA LEU A 1 11.53 3.42 16.81
C LEU A 1 10.57 3.10 17.97
N THR A 2 10.77 3.59 19.20
CA THR A 2 9.75 3.42 20.25
C THR A 2 8.62 4.45 20.07
N HIS A 3 7.42 4.14 20.57
CA HIS A 3 6.28 5.05 20.53
C HIS A 3 6.61 6.42 21.16
N GLU A 4 7.18 6.41 22.37
CA GLU A 4 7.61 7.62 23.09
C GLU A 4 8.60 8.44 22.26
N LYS A 5 9.55 7.80 21.56
CA LYS A 5 10.50 8.52 20.74
C LYS A 5 9.85 9.13 19.50
N PHE A 6 8.89 8.42 18.88
CA PHE A 6 8.13 8.93 17.74
C PHE A 6 7.29 10.15 18.10
N GLU A 7 6.67 10.15 19.29
CA GLU A 7 5.88 11.27 19.79
C GLU A 7 6.68 12.57 19.86
N THR A 8 7.98 12.50 20.18
CA THR A 8 8.86 13.70 20.20
C THR A 8 9.08 14.34 18.83
N PHE A 9 8.84 13.61 17.74
CA PHE A 9 8.94 14.13 16.36
C PHE A 9 7.61 14.64 15.82
N ALA A 10 6.49 14.16 16.36
CA ALA A 10 5.16 14.48 15.86
C ALA A 10 4.70 15.85 16.40
N THR A 11 4.06 16.64 15.53
CA THR A 11 3.41 17.91 15.92
C THR A 11 1.91 17.73 16.17
N LYS A 12 1.40 16.49 16.03
CA LYS A 12 0.00 16.09 16.18
C LYS A 12 -0.07 14.77 16.97
N PRO A 13 -1.21 14.44 17.59
CA PRO A 13 -1.40 13.13 18.23
C PRO A 13 -1.11 11.97 17.27
N ILE A 14 -0.52 10.90 17.79
CA ILE A 14 -0.30 9.66 17.04
C ILE A 14 -1.65 8.98 16.83
N ALA A 15 -1.92 8.55 15.59
CA ALA A 15 -3.17 7.90 15.24
C ALA A 15 -3.22 6.44 15.74
N ASP A 16 -4.41 5.97 16.13
CA ASP A 16 -4.68 4.55 16.32
C ASP A 16 -4.98 3.89 14.96
N THR A 17 -3.91 3.47 14.29
CA THR A 17 -3.91 2.89 12.94
C THR A 17 -4.58 1.52 12.85
N LYS A 18 -4.80 0.84 13.98
CA LYS A 18 -5.50 -0.46 13.99
C LYS A 18 -7.01 -0.34 13.90
N SER A 19 -7.55 0.79 14.36
CA SER A 19 -8.98 1.07 14.34
C SER A 19 -9.36 2.11 13.28
N ASN A 20 -8.41 2.94 12.84
CA ASN A 20 -8.64 4.05 11.93
C ASN A 20 -7.56 4.13 10.87
N VAL A 21 -7.91 4.60 9.68
CA VAL A 21 -6.92 4.86 8.62
C VAL A 21 -6.18 6.17 8.92
N ALA A 22 -4.89 6.09 9.22
CA ALA A 22 -4.04 7.29 9.37
C ALA A 22 -3.54 7.82 8.02
N GLY A 23 -3.38 6.93 7.05
CA GLY A 23 -2.95 7.23 5.69
C GLY A 23 -3.03 5.99 4.82
N LEU A 24 -3.24 6.22 3.54
CA LEU A 24 -3.16 5.22 2.49
C LEU A 24 -2.06 5.65 1.53
N PHE A 25 -1.06 4.79 1.37
CA PHE A 25 0.11 5.08 0.54
C PHE A 25 0.08 4.18 -0.68
N SER A 26 0.30 4.77 -1.86
CA SER A 26 0.32 4.03 -3.13
C SER A 26 1.72 4.06 -3.72
N LEU A 27 2.29 2.89 -4.02
CA LEU A 27 3.66 2.72 -4.52
C LEU A 27 3.64 1.95 -5.85
N SER A 28 4.15 2.58 -6.90
CA SER A 28 4.33 1.96 -8.21
C SER A 28 5.62 1.15 -8.25
N MET A 29 5.56 -0.08 -8.76
CA MET A 29 6.69 -0.96 -9.05
C MET A 29 6.92 -1.06 -10.57
N ASP A 30 8.08 -1.57 -10.97
CA ASP A 30 8.45 -1.65 -12.40
C ASP A 30 7.93 -2.94 -13.07
N SER A 31 7.44 -3.91 -12.29
CA SER A 31 6.83 -5.14 -12.80
C SER A 31 5.86 -5.79 -11.82
N VAL A 32 5.03 -6.71 -12.33
CA VAL A 32 4.16 -7.58 -11.49
C VAL A 32 4.98 -8.43 -10.52
N ASP A 33 6.15 -8.91 -10.94
CA ASP A 33 7.02 -9.71 -10.07
C ASP A 33 7.54 -8.88 -8.90
N GLU A 34 7.88 -7.61 -9.10
CA GLU A 34 8.25 -6.69 -8.03
C GLU A 34 7.10 -6.41 -7.07
N VAL A 35 5.87 -6.24 -7.56
CA VAL A 35 4.67 -6.15 -6.71
C VAL A 35 4.56 -7.38 -5.81
N ASN A 36 4.66 -8.57 -6.38
CA ASN A 36 4.56 -9.83 -5.63
C ASN A 36 5.68 -9.98 -4.61
N ASN A 37 6.93 -9.69 -5.00
CA ASN A 37 8.08 -9.77 -4.12
C ASN A 37 7.96 -8.80 -2.94
N LEU A 38 7.51 -7.56 -3.17
CA LEU A 38 7.35 -6.58 -2.10
C LEU A 38 6.24 -7.00 -1.13
N VAL A 39 5.11 -7.48 -1.65
CA VAL A 39 4.00 -7.95 -0.81
C VAL A 39 4.40 -9.17 0.01
N GLU A 40 5.07 -10.16 -0.60
CA GLU A 40 5.56 -11.32 0.14
C GLU A 40 6.51 -10.95 1.28
N ASN A 41 7.39 -9.97 1.05
CA ASN A 41 8.30 -9.48 2.09
C ASN A 41 7.53 -8.76 3.21
N GLY A 42 6.51 -7.97 2.87
CA GLY A 42 5.62 -7.33 3.83
C GLY A 42 4.88 -8.36 4.71
N LEU A 43 4.34 -9.41 4.09
CA LEU A 43 3.69 -10.51 4.81
C LEU A 43 4.66 -11.26 5.73
N LYS A 44 5.87 -11.58 5.24
CA LYS A 44 6.93 -12.21 6.06
C LYS A 44 7.37 -11.33 7.23
N ALA A 45 7.26 -10.01 7.11
CA ALA A 45 7.55 -9.05 8.16
C ALA A 45 6.41 -8.88 9.19
N GLY A 46 5.30 -9.61 9.04
CA GLY A 46 4.16 -9.58 9.96
C GLY A 46 3.01 -8.67 9.52
N GLY A 47 3.05 -8.17 8.28
CA GLY A 47 1.90 -7.53 7.65
C GLY A 47 0.82 -8.53 7.25
N THR A 48 -0.32 -8.01 6.83
CA THR A 48 -1.47 -8.76 6.34
C THR A 48 -1.88 -8.25 4.96
N GLU A 49 -2.56 -9.08 4.18
CA GLU A 49 -3.21 -8.66 2.93
C GLU A 49 -4.72 -8.64 3.20
N PRO A 50 -5.31 -7.47 3.54
CA PRO A 50 -6.69 -7.39 4.01
C PRO A 50 -7.72 -7.61 2.89
N THR A 51 -7.30 -7.53 1.63
CA THR A 51 -8.16 -7.66 0.46
C THR A 51 -7.46 -8.48 -0.63
N GLU A 52 -8.25 -9.17 -1.45
CA GLU A 52 -7.72 -9.87 -2.62
C GLU A 52 -7.04 -8.90 -3.62
N MET A 53 -6.09 -9.43 -4.39
CA MET A 53 -5.43 -8.71 -5.49
C MET A 53 -6.48 -8.20 -6.49
N LYS A 54 -6.31 -6.97 -6.94
CA LYS A 54 -7.15 -6.36 -7.97
C LYS A 54 -6.40 -6.37 -9.31
N ASP A 55 -7.07 -6.88 -10.35
CA ASP A 55 -6.59 -6.86 -11.73
C ASP A 55 -7.54 -6.03 -12.59
N TYR A 56 -7.04 -4.90 -13.09
CA TYR A 56 -7.75 -3.97 -13.96
C TYR A 56 -7.36 -4.14 -15.44
N GLY A 57 -6.60 -5.18 -15.78
CA GLY A 57 -6.08 -5.45 -17.13
C GLY A 57 -4.83 -4.63 -17.48
N PHE A 58 -4.84 -3.32 -17.19
CA PHE A 58 -3.68 -2.43 -17.37
C PHE A 58 -2.94 -2.14 -16.05
N MET A 59 -3.51 -2.52 -14.92
CA MET A 59 -2.93 -2.34 -13.60
C MET A 59 -3.19 -3.59 -12.76
N GLN A 60 -2.16 -4.06 -12.07
CA GLN A 60 -2.29 -5.05 -11.00
C GLN A 60 -1.91 -4.38 -9.69
N GLN A 61 -2.80 -4.49 -8.70
CA GLN A 61 -2.64 -3.87 -7.39
C GLN A 61 -2.87 -4.91 -6.29
N ARG A 62 -1.98 -4.90 -5.30
CA ARG A 62 -2.14 -5.61 -4.04
C ARG A 62 -2.11 -4.61 -2.89
N THR A 63 -2.84 -4.91 -1.84
CA THR A 63 -2.90 -4.06 -0.65
C THR A 63 -2.35 -4.82 0.53
N ILE A 64 -1.44 -4.22 1.28
CA ILE A 64 -0.97 -4.76 2.55
C ILE A 64 -1.22 -3.77 3.68
N GLU A 65 -1.55 -4.29 4.86
CA GLU A 65 -1.43 -3.56 6.11
C GLU A 65 -0.16 -4.00 6.81
N ASP A 66 0.70 -3.05 7.18
CA ASP A 66 1.89 -3.38 7.95
C ASP A 66 1.55 -3.74 9.41
N PHE A 67 2.56 -4.18 10.16
CA PHE A 67 2.39 -4.58 11.56
C PHE A 67 1.76 -3.50 12.45
N ASP A 68 1.98 -2.23 12.10
CA ASP A 68 1.45 -1.08 12.84
C ASP A 68 0.04 -0.69 12.34
N GLY A 69 -0.44 -1.26 11.24
CA GLY A 69 -1.79 -1.02 10.69
C GLY A 69 -1.83 0.07 9.61
N HIS A 70 -0.70 0.48 9.02
CA HIS A 70 -0.73 1.42 7.89
C HIS A 70 -1.05 0.68 6.59
N THR A 71 -1.89 1.29 5.76
CA THR A 71 -2.34 0.70 4.49
C THR A 71 -1.40 1.11 3.34
N TRP A 72 -0.90 0.11 2.62
CA TRP A 72 -0.04 0.26 1.45
C TRP A 72 -0.69 -0.40 0.23
N GLU A 73 -0.90 0.36 -0.84
CA GLU A 73 -1.29 -0.15 -2.14
C GLU A 73 -0.05 -0.25 -3.03
N ILE A 74 0.37 -1.47 -3.33
CA ILE A 74 1.52 -1.75 -4.18
C ILE A 74 0.99 -2.16 -5.55
N PHE A 75 1.40 -1.45 -6.60
CA PHE A 75 0.86 -1.68 -7.93
C PHE A 75 1.91 -1.63 -9.02
N PHE A 76 1.62 -2.30 -10.13
CA PHE A 76 2.29 -2.13 -11.41
C PHE A 76 1.26 -1.66 -12.43
N MET A 77 1.65 -0.74 -13.31
CA MET A 77 0.81 -0.23 -14.39
C MET A 77 1.50 -0.41 -15.74
N ASP A 78 0.84 -1.13 -16.64
CA ASP A 78 1.24 -1.30 -18.03
C ASP A 78 0.60 -0.20 -18.89
N LEU A 79 1.33 0.89 -19.10
CA LEU A 79 0.84 2.03 -19.88
C LEU A 79 0.48 1.68 -21.32
N SER A 80 1.04 0.60 -21.89
CA SER A 80 0.68 0.16 -23.25
C SER A 80 -0.73 -0.42 -23.35
N LYS A 81 -1.27 -0.87 -22.22
CA LYS A 81 -2.64 -1.40 -22.08
C LYS A 81 -3.60 -0.40 -21.46
N PHE A 82 -3.11 0.80 -21.10
CA PHE A 82 -3.94 1.82 -20.49
C PHE A 82 -5.11 2.16 -21.43
N PRO A 83 -6.37 2.07 -20.96
CA PRO A 83 -7.53 2.32 -21.81
C PRO A 83 -7.47 3.76 -22.32
N ALA A 84 -7.52 3.92 -23.63
CA ALA A 84 -7.67 5.24 -24.26
C ALA A 84 -9.11 5.74 -24.04
N GLY A 85 -9.38 6.30 -22.86
CA GLY A 85 -10.64 6.94 -22.50
C GLY A 85 -10.38 8.06 -21.50
N GLU A 86 -10.95 9.24 -21.76
CA GLU A 86 -10.83 10.41 -20.89
C GLU A 86 -11.25 10.08 -19.44
N PRO A 87 -10.56 10.62 -18.43
CA PRO A 87 -11.07 10.54 -17.07
C PRO A 87 -12.37 11.35 -17.00
N GLU A 88 -13.50 10.68 -16.73
CA GLU A 88 -14.68 11.36 -16.20
C GLU A 88 -14.26 12.03 -14.89
N GLN A 89 -14.32 13.37 -14.89
CA GLN A 89 -14.14 14.20 -13.70
C GLN A 89 -15.42 14.22 -12.86
#